data_AF-L8DBL5-F1
#
_entry.id   AF-L8DBL5-F1
#
_cell.length_a   1.000
_cell.length_b   1.000
_cell.length_c   1.000
_cell.angle_alpha   90.00
_cell.angle_beta   90.00
_cell.angle_gamma   90.00
#
_symmetry.space_group_name_H-M   'P 1'
#
loop_
_entity.id
_entity.type
_entity.pdbx_description
1 polymer ?
#
loop_
_entity_poly.entity_id
_entity_poly.type
_entity_poly.pdbx_seq_one_letter_code
_entity_poly.pdbx_strand_id
1 'polypeptide(L)'
;MTDSSPVAVPPSRVPAVWPAEWPAEVRRIADATDDALAAVAARDSAAFDDAVELLGRSDSAQAGHVHAAMVRTLLEEVYSDGLTGENVQEVLGRTVRGADWLPNLDIAGFVEVLTGALGVADIDEQPRSRPRPAHALLVVADLLAVRRGRAETYLRRALADIHRAETIEMP
;
A
#
# COMPACT_ATOMS: atom_id res chain seq x y z
N MET A 1 44.17 -11.79 10.84
CA MET A 1 43.25 -11.41 11.93
C MET A 1 42.06 -10.76 11.24
N THR A 2 41.04 -11.55 10.91
CA THR A 2 39.85 -11.06 10.21
C THR A 2 38.93 -10.42 11.23
N ASP A 3 38.75 -9.11 11.09
CA ASP A 3 37.83 -8.32 11.90
C ASP A 3 36.41 -8.57 11.37
N SER A 4 35.69 -9.47 12.02
CA SER A 4 34.28 -9.73 11.74
C SER A 4 33.45 -8.65 12.45
N SER A 5 33.10 -7.59 11.72
CA SER A 5 32.08 -6.65 12.16
C SER A 5 30.76 -7.39 12.44
N PRO A 6 30.08 -7.13 13.57
CA PRO A 6 28.80 -7.74 13.85
C PRO A 6 27.74 -7.19 12.88
N VAL A 7 27.00 -8.11 12.23
CA VAL A 7 25.77 -7.78 11.51
C VAL A 7 24.83 -7.11 12.50
N ALA A 8 24.49 -5.84 12.26
CA ALA A 8 23.50 -5.13 13.05
C ALA A 8 22.16 -5.86 12.89
N VAL A 9 21.69 -6.50 13.95
CA VAL A 9 20.32 -7.03 14.01
C VAL A 9 19.40 -5.80 13.94
N PRO A 10 18.55 -5.68 12.91
CA PRO A 10 17.61 -4.57 12.84
C PRO A 10 16.71 -4.60 14.09
N PRO A 11 16.34 -3.45 14.66
CA PRO A 11 15.48 -3.41 15.83
C PRO A 11 14.19 -4.18 15.53
N SER A 12 13.86 -5.13 16.40
CA SER A 12 12.60 -5.87 16.34
C SER A 12 11.45 -4.87 16.39
N ARG A 13 10.73 -4.75 15.28
CA ARG A 13 9.55 -3.89 15.19
C ARG A 13 8.49 -4.43 16.16
N VAL A 14 7.88 -3.52 16.94
CA VAL A 14 6.66 -3.84 17.68
C VAL A 14 5.54 -3.98 16.66
N PRO A 15 4.86 -5.15 16.56
CA PRO A 15 3.72 -5.32 15.66
C PRO A 15 2.67 -4.25 15.96
N ALA A 16 2.03 -3.74 14.91
CA ALA A 16 0.90 -2.83 15.10
C ALA A 16 -0.21 -3.56 15.88
N VAL A 17 -0.89 -2.85 16.77
CA VAL A 17 -2.05 -3.38 17.50
C VAL A 17 -3.30 -2.65 17.01
N TRP A 18 -4.14 -3.37 16.27
CA TRP A 18 -5.39 -2.85 15.74
C TRP A 18 -6.50 -2.87 16.80
N PRO A 19 -7.50 -1.98 16.70
CA PRO A 19 -8.65 -2.00 17.60
C PRO A 19 -9.38 -3.36 17.59
N ALA A 20 -9.68 -3.89 18.77
CA ALA A 20 -10.30 -5.21 18.93
C ALA A 20 -11.75 -5.24 18.44
N GLU A 21 -12.40 -4.08 18.40
CA GLU A 21 -13.76 -3.87 17.90
C GLU A 21 -13.86 -3.94 16.36
N TRP A 22 -12.75 -3.86 15.63
CA TRP A 22 -12.79 -4.00 14.17
C TRP A 22 -13.26 -5.40 13.75
N PRO A 23 -13.92 -5.55 12.60
CA PRO A 23 -14.18 -6.87 12.03
C PRO A 23 -12.87 -7.66 11.84
N ALA A 24 -12.95 -8.99 11.98
CA ALA A 24 -11.76 -9.84 11.84
C ALA A 24 -11.13 -9.77 10.44
N GLU A 25 -11.96 -9.62 9.39
CA GLU A 25 -11.51 -9.38 8.01
C GLU A 25 -10.71 -8.08 7.89
N VAL A 26 -11.22 -6.99 8.47
CA VAL A 26 -10.56 -5.69 8.47
C VAL A 26 -9.20 -5.74 9.15
N ARG A 27 -9.09 -6.43 10.29
CA ARG A 27 -7.80 -6.63 10.95
C ARG A 27 -6.83 -7.44 10.09
N ARG A 28 -7.30 -8.50 9.41
CA ARG A 28 -6.45 -9.29 8.50
C ARG A 28 -5.89 -8.45 7.36
N ILE A 29 -6.70 -7.58 6.77
CA ILE A 29 -6.24 -6.64 5.72
C ILE A 29 -5.19 -5.67 6.31
N ALA A 30 -5.42 -5.15 7.51
CA ALA A 30 -4.51 -4.23 8.17
C ALA A 30 -3.16 -4.89 8.51
N ASP A 31 -3.18 -6.09 9.09
CA ASP A 31 -1.98 -6.89 9.40
C ASP A 31 -1.17 -7.17 8.13
N ALA A 32 -1.79 -7.77 7.11
CA ALA A 32 -1.08 -8.13 5.89
C ALA A 32 -0.57 -6.91 5.10
N THR A 33 -1.27 -5.77 5.17
CA THR A 33 -0.77 -4.51 4.60
C THR A 33 0.44 -3.98 5.37
N ASP A 34 0.41 -4.02 6.71
CA ASP A 34 1.53 -3.55 7.54
C ASP A 34 2.77 -4.44 7.40
N ASP A 35 2.57 -5.76 7.31
CA ASP A 35 3.61 -6.75 7.04
C ASP A 35 4.25 -6.54 5.67
N ALA A 36 3.43 -6.34 4.62
CA ALA A 36 3.96 -6.10 3.29
C ALA A 36 4.78 -4.80 3.22
N LEU A 37 4.31 -3.72 3.86
CA LEU A 37 5.06 -2.46 3.93
C LEU A 37 6.35 -2.60 4.73
N ALA A 38 6.37 -3.44 5.77
CA ALA A 38 7.59 -3.80 6.50
C ALA A 38 8.58 -4.56 5.60
N ALA A 39 8.07 -5.53 4.82
CA ALA A 39 8.88 -6.31 3.88
C ALA A 39 9.48 -5.44 2.77
N VAL A 40 8.73 -4.45 2.25
CA VAL A 40 9.26 -3.46 1.29
C VAL A 40 10.39 -2.65 1.91
N ALA A 41 10.24 -2.19 3.15
CA ALA A 41 11.28 -1.44 3.85
C ALA A 41 12.55 -2.27 4.08
N ALA A 42 12.40 -3.59 4.30
CA ALA A 42 13.50 -4.53 4.46
C ALA A 42 14.07 -5.07 3.13
N ARG A 43 13.39 -4.82 2.00
CA ARG A 43 13.65 -5.46 0.68
C ARG A 43 13.64 -6.99 0.77
N ASP A 44 12.72 -7.54 1.56
CA ASP A 44 12.52 -8.98 1.75
C ASP A 44 11.43 -9.50 0.82
N SER A 45 11.83 -10.17 -0.27
CA SER A 45 10.88 -10.66 -1.29
C SER A 45 10.00 -11.78 -0.78
N ALA A 46 10.52 -12.66 0.07
CA ALA A 46 9.74 -13.78 0.60
C ALA A 46 8.64 -13.25 1.53
N ALA A 47 9.01 -12.37 2.47
CA ALA A 47 8.02 -11.77 3.37
C ALA A 47 6.99 -10.91 2.63
N PHE A 48 7.41 -10.24 1.55
CA PHE A 48 6.49 -9.46 0.73
C PHE A 48 5.49 -10.35 -0.03
N ASP A 49 5.98 -11.43 -0.65
CA ASP A 49 5.15 -12.40 -1.36
C ASP A 49 4.14 -13.07 -0.41
N ASP A 50 4.57 -13.47 0.80
CA ASP A 50 3.70 -14.05 1.83
C ASP A 50 2.58 -13.08 2.25
N ALA A 51 2.93 -11.81 2.48
CA ALA A 51 1.96 -10.78 2.87
C ALA A 51 0.97 -10.45 1.73
N VAL A 52 1.45 -10.40 0.49
CA VAL A 52 0.61 -10.26 -0.71
C VAL A 52 -0.32 -11.46 -0.88
N GLU A 53 0.14 -12.67 -0.61
CA GLU A 53 -0.68 -13.88 -0.65
C GLU A 53 -1.78 -13.85 0.43
N LEU A 54 -1.47 -13.39 1.64
CA LEU A 54 -2.44 -13.20 2.72
C LEU A 54 -3.52 -12.15 2.36
N LEU A 55 -3.12 -11.06 1.70
CA LEU A 55 -4.09 -10.09 1.15
C LEU A 55 -4.98 -10.73 0.08
N GLY A 56 -4.42 -11.61 -0.76
CA GLY A 56 -5.18 -12.36 -1.77
C GLY A 56 -6.21 -13.34 -1.21
N ARG A 57 -6.09 -13.71 0.08
CA ARG A 57 -7.07 -14.52 0.82
C ARG A 57 -8.19 -13.69 1.46
N SER A 58 -8.05 -12.37 1.47
CA SER A 58 -9.02 -11.44 2.04
C SER A 58 -10.01 -10.95 0.97
N ASP A 59 -11.04 -10.20 1.37
CA ASP A 59 -11.92 -9.53 0.39
C ASP A 59 -11.10 -8.56 -0.48
N SER A 60 -10.90 -8.94 -1.74
CA SER A 60 -10.11 -8.16 -2.69
C SER A 60 -10.68 -6.76 -2.96
N ALA A 61 -12.00 -6.59 -2.93
CA ALA A 61 -12.62 -5.28 -3.12
C ALA A 61 -12.31 -4.38 -1.93
N GLN A 62 -12.50 -4.90 -0.71
CA GLN A 62 -12.22 -4.17 0.52
C GLN A 62 -10.72 -3.81 0.62
N ALA A 63 -9.82 -4.75 0.36
CA ALA A 63 -8.37 -4.49 0.36
C ALA A 63 -7.99 -3.43 -0.70
N GLY A 64 -8.55 -3.52 -1.91
CA GLY A 64 -8.35 -2.53 -2.96
C GLY A 64 -8.82 -1.13 -2.54
N HIS A 65 -9.99 -1.02 -1.91
CA HIS A 65 -10.50 0.27 -1.39
C HIS A 65 -9.58 0.86 -0.32
N VAL A 66 -9.07 0.04 0.61
CA VAL A 66 -8.11 0.47 1.64
C VAL A 66 -6.85 1.03 0.98
N HIS A 67 -6.24 0.29 0.06
CA HIS A 67 -4.99 0.72 -0.57
C HIS A 67 -5.21 1.97 -1.45
N ALA A 68 -6.30 2.05 -2.19
CA ALA A 68 -6.66 3.25 -2.96
C ALA A 68 -6.84 4.48 -2.06
N ALA A 69 -7.52 4.33 -0.92
CA ALA A 69 -7.69 5.42 0.05
C ALA A 69 -6.35 5.87 0.65
N MET A 70 -5.44 4.93 0.93
CA MET A 70 -4.08 5.26 1.38
C MET A 70 -3.30 6.04 0.31
N VAL A 71 -3.27 5.54 -0.93
CA VAL A 71 -2.58 6.20 -2.06
C VAL A 71 -3.11 7.61 -2.25
N ARG A 72 -4.44 7.78 -2.32
CA ARG A 72 -5.06 9.08 -2.50
C ARG A 72 -4.69 10.05 -1.37
N THR A 73 -4.85 9.62 -0.11
CA THR A 73 -4.52 10.47 1.05
C THR A 73 -3.06 10.89 1.04
N LEU A 74 -2.15 9.96 0.71
CA LEU A 74 -0.73 10.25 0.65
C LEU A 74 -0.37 11.18 -0.51
N LEU A 75 -1.00 11.02 -1.68
CA LEU A 75 -0.82 11.94 -2.82
C LEU A 75 -1.28 13.36 -2.46
N GLU A 76 -2.45 13.50 -1.84
CA GLU A 76 -2.98 14.79 -1.38
C GLU A 76 -2.04 15.47 -0.38
N GLU A 77 -1.39 14.71 0.50
CA GLU A 77 -0.45 15.26 1.48
C GLU A 77 0.95 15.54 0.92
N VAL A 78 1.44 14.74 -0.03
CA VAL A 78 2.74 14.96 -0.67
C VAL A 78 2.68 16.14 -1.64
N TYR A 79 1.55 16.32 -2.33
CA TYR A 79 1.34 17.36 -3.34
C TYR A 79 0.22 18.32 -2.91
N SER A 80 0.42 19.00 -1.78
CA SER A 80 -0.59 19.87 -1.14
C SER A 80 -1.03 21.06 -2.00
N ASP A 81 -0.18 21.50 -2.93
CA ASP A 81 -0.44 22.65 -3.80
C ASP A 81 -1.16 22.25 -5.10
N GLY A 82 -1.48 20.96 -5.25
CA GLY A 82 -2.13 20.38 -6.41
C GLY A 82 -1.32 19.25 -7.02
N LEU A 83 -2.02 18.26 -7.57
CA LEU A 83 -1.43 17.11 -8.25
C LEU A 83 -1.43 17.33 -9.76
N THR A 84 -0.26 17.32 -10.39
CA THR A 84 -0.11 17.41 -11.86
C THR A 84 0.22 16.05 -12.49
N GLY A 85 0.13 15.99 -13.82
CA GLY A 85 0.59 14.83 -14.59
C GLY A 85 2.09 14.55 -14.40
N GLU A 86 2.93 15.58 -14.25
CA GLU A 86 4.35 15.37 -13.95
C GLU A 86 4.57 14.75 -12.57
N ASN A 87 3.76 15.12 -11.56
CA ASN A 87 3.84 14.52 -10.23
C ASN A 87 3.50 13.02 -10.28
N VAL A 88 2.47 12.63 -11.04
CA VAL A 88 2.10 11.23 -11.23
C VAL A 88 3.23 10.45 -11.94
N GLN A 89 3.84 11.04 -12.98
CA GLN A 89 4.99 10.44 -13.66
C GLN A 89 6.20 10.30 -12.73
N GLU A 90 6.42 11.26 -11.85
CA GLU A 90 7.49 11.22 -10.85
C GLU A 90 7.28 10.06 -9.87
N VAL A 91 6.08 9.93 -9.30
CA VAL A 91 5.71 8.83 -8.39
C VAL A 91 5.88 7.48 -9.09
N LEU A 92 5.37 7.34 -10.32
CA LEU A 92 5.52 6.13 -11.12
C LEU A 92 7.00 5.79 -11.33
N GLY A 93 7.81 6.77 -11.72
CA GLY A 93 9.23 6.59 -11.98
C GLY A 93 10.01 6.18 -10.71
N ARG A 94 9.73 6.81 -9.56
CA ARG A 94 10.37 6.42 -8.28
C ARG A 94 9.95 5.01 -7.85
N THR A 95 8.66 4.70 -7.93
CA THR A 95 8.12 3.41 -7.51
C THR A 95 8.69 2.26 -8.35
N VAL A 96 8.69 2.39 -9.68
CA VAL A 96 9.26 1.37 -10.59
C VAL A 96 10.75 1.15 -10.32
N ARG A 97 11.52 2.23 -10.13
CA ARG A 97 12.95 2.12 -9.80
C ARG A 97 13.18 1.49 -8.42
N GLY A 98 12.34 1.78 -7.44
CA GLY A 98 12.43 1.23 -6.09
C GLY A 98 12.03 -0.26 -5.99
N ALA A 99 11.34 -0.77 -7.02
CA ALA A 99 10.85 -2.15 -7.11
C ALA A 99 11.79 -3.10 -7.87
N ASP A 100 13.03 -2.71 -8.16
CA ASP A 100 14.02 -3.48 -8.93
C ASP A 100 14.38 -4.86 -8.36
N TRP A 101 14.09 -5.09 -7.07
CA TRP A 101 14.27 -6.37 -6.37
C TRP A 101 13.10 -7.36 -6.56
N LEU A 102 12.02 -6.94 -7.23
CA LEU A 102 10.83 -7.77 -7.50
C LEU A 102 10.69 -7.97 -9.03
N PRO A 103 11.12 -9.12 -9.58
CA PRO A 103 11.27 -9.30 -11.02
C PRO A 103 9.95 -9.45 -11.80
N ASN A 104 8.83 -9.69 -11.11
CA ASN A 104 7.55 -10.07 -11.72
C ASN A 104 6.52 -8.93 -11.83
N LEU A 105 6.95 -7.68 -11.66
CA LEU A 105 6.07 -6.51 -11.69
C LEU A 105 6.11 -5.80 -13.04
N ASP A 106 4.94 -5.59 -13.64
CA ASP A 106 4.80 -4.77 -14.85
C ASP A 106 4.47 -3.30 -14.53
N ILE A 107 4.74 -2.41 -15.48
CA ILE A 107 4.46 -0.97 -15.36
C ILE A 107 2.95 -0.71 -15.38
N ALA A 108 2.18 -1.52 -16.10
CA ALA A 108 0.74 -1.35 -16.26
C ALA A 108 0.01 -1.39 -14.91
N GLY A 109 0.40 -2.29 -14.00
CA GLY A 109 -0.19 -2.38 -12.66
C GLY A 109 0.02 -1.12 -11.82
N PHE A 110 1.16 -0.42 -11.96
CA PHE A 110 1.38 0.86 -11.27
C PHE A 110 0.48 1.97 -11.83
N VAL A 111 0.30 2.00 -13.15
CA VAL A 111 -0.61 2.95 -13.82
C VAL A 111 -2.05 2.71 -13.40
N GLU A 112 -2.50 1.45 -13.32
CA GLU A 112 -3.82 1.08 -12.83
C GLU A 112 -4.06 1.55 -11.39
N VAL A 113 -3.08 1.36 -10.49
CA VAL A 113 -3.17 1.83 -9.10
C VAL A 113 -3.32 3.35 -9.03
N LEU A 114 -2.47 4.09 -9.74
CA LEU A 114 -2.46 5.55 -9.68
C LEU A 114 -3.74 6.14 -10.29
N THR A 115 -4.16 5.64 -11.47
CA THR A 115 -5.39 6.13 -12.12
C THR A 115 -6.65 5.70 -11.38
N GLY A 116 -6.66 4.51 -10.77
CA GLY A 116 -7.73 4.02 -9.92
C GLY A 116 -7.90 4.84 -8.63
N ALA A 117 -6.80 5.15 -7.94
CA ALA A 117 -6.84 5.99 -6.73
C ALA A 117 -7.30 7.43 -7.00
N LEU A 118 -7.08 7.93 -8.22
CA LEU A 118 -7.51 9.26 -8.67
C LEU A 118 -8.92 9.28 -9.28
N GLY A 119 -9.58 8.13 -9.43
CA GLY A 119 -10.90 8.05 -10.05
C GLY A 119 -10.91 8.37 -11.55
N VAL A 120 -9.77 8.22 -12.24
CA VAL A 120 -9.61 8.51 -13.68
C VAL A 120 -9.79 7.26 -14.54
N ALA A 121 -9.73 6.07 -13.93
CA ALA A 121 -9.84 4.80 -14.65
C ALA A 121 -11.29 4.49 -15.05
N ASP A 122 -11.53 4.35 -16.36
CA ASP A 122 -12.87 4.07 -16.91
C ASP A 122 -13.36 2.66 -16.55
N ILE A 123 -14.50 2.55 -15.88
CA ILE A 123 -14.97 1.32 -15.22
C ILE A 123 -15.42 0.24 -16.23
N ASP A 124 -15.69 0.65 -17.47
CA ASP A 124 -16.31 -0.18 -18.51
C ASP A 124 -15.32 -0.90 -19.44
N GLU A 125 -14.03 -0.58 -19.40
CA GLU A 125 -13.01 -1.23 -20.25
C GLU A 125 -12.31 -2.37 -19.51
N GLN A 126 -12.73 -3.60 -19.83
CA GLN A 126 -12.22 -4.90 -19.39
C GLN A 126 -12.49 -5.28 -17.92
N PRO A 127 -12.80 -6.57 -17.63
CA PRO A 127 -12.73 -7.07 -16.27
C PRO A 127 -11.28 -6.93 -15.81
N ARG A 128 -11.00 -5.88 -15.04
CA ARG A 128 -9.69 -5.63 -14.46
C ARG A 128 -9.29 -6.90 -13.73
N SER A 129 -8.06 -7.38 -13.95
CA SER A 129 -7.46 -8.29 -12.98
C SER A 129 -7.63 -7.60 -11.62
N ARG A 130 -8.28 -8.30 -10.68
CA ARG A 130 -8.49 -7.88 -9.27
C ARG A 130 -7.32 -7.05 -8.75
N PRO A 131 -7.55 -6.08 -7.83
CA PRO A 131 -6.52 -5.12 -7.43
C PRO A 131 -5.19 -5.82 -7.22
N ARG A 132 -4.11 -5.27 -7.80
CA ARG A 132 -2.77 -5.83 -7.69
C ARG A 132 -2.16 -5.30 -6.40
N PRO A 133 -2.34 -5.97 -5.24
CA PRO A 133 -1.89 -5.44 -3.95
C PRO A 133 -0.41 -5.12 -3.97
N ALA A 134 0.40 -5.94 -4.64
CA ALA A 134 1.84 -5.72 -4.76
C ALA A 134 2.18 -4.33 -5.33
N HIS A 135 1.57 -3.95 -6.45
CA HIS A 135 1.77 -2.63 -7.06
C HIS A 135 1.28 -1.50 -6.14
N ALA A 136 0.12 -1.67 -5.52
CA ALA A 136 -0.46 -0.66 -4.63
C ALA A 136 0.42 -0.41 -3.39
N LEU A 137 0.91 -1.49 -2.78
CA LEU A 137 1.77 -1.44 -1.59
C LEU A 137 3.11 -0.78 -1.87
N LEU A 138 3.67 -0.97 -3.07
CA LEU A 138 4.91 -0.30 -3.47
C LEU A 138 4.70 1.20 -3.69
N VAL A 139 3.57 1.61 -4.28
CA VAL A 139 3.20 3.04 -4.38
C VAL A 139 3.00 3.65 -2.99
N VAL A 140 2.30 2.95 -2.10
CA VAL A 140 2.12 3.38 -0.70
C VAL A 140 3.47 3.52 0.00
N ALA A 141 4.38 2.55 -0.17
CA ALA A 141 5.71 2.60 0.44
C ALA A 141 6.55 3.77 -0.06
N ASP A 142 6.55 4.04 -1.38
CA ASP A 142 7.23 5.21 -1.97
C ASP A 142 6.69 6.52 -1.37
N LEU A 143 5.37 6.69 -1.38
CA LEU A 143 4.74 7.91 -0.86
C LEU A 143 4.94 8.08 0.65
N LEU A 144 4.89 7.00 1.43
CA LEU A 144 5.22 7.01 2.86
C LEU A 144 6.67 7.45 3.09
N ALA A 145 7.61 6.97 2.26
CA ALA A 145 9.02 7.35 2.37
C ALA A 145 9.22 8.84 2.08
N VAL A 146 8.58 9.38 1.03
CA VAL A 146 8.61 10.80 0.69
C VAL A 146 8.00 11.66 1.80
N ARG A 147 6.82 11.25 2.30
CA ARG A 147 6.09 11.95 3.37
C ARG A 147 6.76 11.81 4.74
N ARG A 148 7.67 10.83 4.89
CA ARG A 148 8.19 10.33 6.18
C ARG A 148 7.06 9.92 7.13
N GLY A 149 6.03 9.31 6.57
CA GLY A 149 4.82 8.88 7.26
C GLY A 149 4.95 7.50 7.89
N ARG A 150 4.07 7.17 8.84
CA ARG A 150 3.94 5.83 9.42
C ARG A 150 2.78 5.09 8.78
N ALA A 151 3.00 3.88 8.29
CA ALA A 151 1.97 3.04 7.66
C ALA A 151 0.69 2.93 8.51
N GLU A 152 0.86 2.67 9.82
CA GLU A 152 -0.23 2.56 10.79
C GLU A 152 -1.18 3.75 10.77
N THR A 153 -0.65 4.98 10.64
CA THR A 153 -1.46 6.21 10.62
C THR A 153 -2.40 6.24 9.43
N TYR A 154 -1.90 5.90 8.25
CA TYR A 154 -2.69 5.92 7.01
C TYR A 154 -3.63 4.72 6.91
N LEU A 155 -3.23 3.56 7.43
CA LEU A 155 -4.11 2.38 7.55
C LEU A 155 -5.34 2.67 8.43
N ARG A 156 -5.13 3.22 9.63
CA ARG A 156 -6.22 3.60 10.53
C ARG A 156 -7.16 4.62 9.88
N ARG A 157 -6.61 5.61 9.17
CA ARG A 157 -7.40 6.63 8.48
C ARG A 157 -8.23 6.03 7.33
N ALA A 158 -7.60 5.24 6.46
CA ALA A 158 -8.28 4.59 5.34
C ALA A 158 -9.46 3.71 5.81
N LEU A 159 -9.23 2.90 6.85
CA LEU A 159 -10.27 2.03 7.41
C LEU A 159 -11.39 2.80 8.10
N ALA A 160 -11.06 3.88 8.82
CA ALA A 160 -12.08 4.74 9.44
C ALA A 160 -12.94 5.47 8.39
N ASP A 161 -12.34 5.89 7.27
CA ASP A 161 -13.06 6.56 6.19
C ASP A 161 -13.98 5.60 5.43
N ILE A 162 -13.55 4.35 5.18
CA ILE A 162 -14.40 3.30 4.59
C ILE A 162 -15.58 2.98 5.51
N HIS A 163 -15.33 2.77 6.81
CA HIS A 163 -16.40 2.49 7.75
C HIS A 163 -17.42 3.63 7.85
N ARG A 164 -16.95 4.89 7.78
CA ARG A 164 -17.84 6.06 7.73
C ARG A 164 -18.69 6.06 6.46
N ALA A 165 -18.10 5.77 5.30
CA ALA A 165 -18.82 5.74 4.03
C ALA A 165 -19.93 4.67 4.02
N GLU A 166 -19.63 3.46 4.50
CA GLU A 166 -20.60 2.36 4.63
C GLU A 166 -21.76 2.68 5.57
N THR A 167 -21.54 3.52 6.59
CA THR A 167 -22.58 3.92 7.56
C THR A 167 -23.51 5.01 7.03
N ILE A 168 -23.06 5.83 6.08
CA ILE A 168 -23.85 6.92 5.48
C ILE A 168 -24.81 6.39 4.39
N GLU A 169 -24.49 5.25 3.76
CA GLU A 169 -25.26 4.67 2.64
C GLU A 169 -26.44 3.77 3.05
N MET A 170 -26.74 3.62 4.35
CA MET A 170 -27.96 2.94 4.81
C MET A 170 -29.07 3.95 5.18
N PRO A 171 -30.04 4.24 4.29
CA PRO A 171 -31.29 4.92 4.64
C PRO A 171 -32.27 4.02 5.41
#